data_AF-A0A2J0N092-F1
#
_entry.id   AF-A0A2J0N092-F1
#
_cell.length_a   1.000
_cell.length_b   1.000
_cell.length_c   1.000
_cell.angle_alpha   90.00
_cell.angle_beta   90.00
_cell.angle_gamma   90.00
#
_symmetry.space_group_name_H-M   'P 1'
#
loop_
_entity.id
_entity.type
_entity.pdbx_description
1 polymer ?
#
loop_
_entity_poly.entity_id
_entity_poly.type
_entity_poly.pdbx_seq_one_letter_code
_entity_poly.pdbx_strand_id
1 'polypeptide(L)'
;TPKIIAEDLFPFEAIYKLITAININLSGIRENIFESLKALLGAHRGNVPVYLRLDTPAKSRVQLVVGEGLYVEPSEQLIQELDELLGQEHLSLVI
;
A
#
# COMPACT_ATOMS: atom_id res chain seq x y z
N THR A 1 14.33 -23.39 30.40
CA THR A 1 13.63 -22.10 30.23
C THR A 1 14.00 -21.54 28.88
N PRO A 2 13.04 -21.26 27.98
CA PRO A 2 13.36 -20.66 26.69
C PRO A 2 13.94 -19.25 26.90
N LYS A 3 14.94 -18.89 26.09
CA LYS A 3 15.58 -17.57 26.09
C LYS A 3 15.31 -16.93 24.73
N ILE A 4 14.65 -15.77 24.73
CA ILE A 4 14.43 -14.96 23.53
C ILE A 4 15.59 -13.96 23.45
N ILE A 5 16.17 -13.79 22.26
CA ILE A 5 17.21 -12.81 21.95
C ILE A 5 16.66 -11.99 20.78
N ALA A 6 16.60 -10.67 20.95
CA ALA A 6 16.23 -9.76 19.88
C ALA A 6 17.50 -9.26 19.20
N GLU A 7 17.54 -9.31 17.87
CA GLU A 7 18.67 -8.82 17.08
C GLU A 7 18.53 -7.32 16.77
N ASP A 8 17.30 -6.85 16.56
CA ASP A 8 17.01 -5.44 16.24
C ASP A 8 15.84 -4.88 17.07
N LEU A 9 15.89 -3.58 17.34
CA LEU A 9 14.82 -2.81 17.99
C LEU A 9 14.64 -1.49 17.27
N PHE A 10 13.42 -1.23 16.79
CA PHE A 10 13.07 0.02 16.13
C PHE A 10 11.98 0.75 16.92
N PRO A 11 12.02 2.10 16.99
CA PRO A 11 10.86 2.88 17.40
C PRO A 11 9.67 2.57 16.49
N PHE A 12 8.45 2.61 17.04
CA PHE A 12 7.25 2.28 16.29
C PHE A 12 7.07 3.16 15.04
N GLU A 13 7.47 4.42 15.15
CA GLU A 13 7.42 5.41 14.07
C GLU A 13 8.36 5.04 12.91
N ALA A 14 9.42 4.27 13.16
CA ALA A 14 10.35 3.82 12.13
C ALA A 14 9.80 2.62 11.33
N ILE A 15 8.72 1.97 11.79
CA ILE A 15 8.13 0.81 11.10
C ILE A 15 7.67 1.18 9.69
N TYR A 16 7.10 2.37 9.50
CA TYR A 16 6.69 2.83 8.17
C TYR A 16 7.87 3.00 7.20
N LYS A 17 9.07 3.32 7.72
CA LYS A 17 10.29 3.43 6.89
C LYS A 17 10.83 2.08 6.42
N LEU A 18 10.41 1.00 7.05
CA LEU A 18 10.73 -0.36 6.60
C LEU A 18 9.88 -0.74 5.39
N ILE A 19 8.78 -0.04 5.12
CA ILE A 19 7.90 -0.38 4.00
C ILE A 19 8.60 -0.07 2.68
N THR A 20 8.86 -1.12 1.90
CA THR A 20 9.55 -1.06 0.59
C THR A 20 8.59 -1.07 -0.59
N ALA A 21 7.34 -1.46 -0.38
CA ALA A 21 6.28 -1.39 -1.39
C ALA A 21 4.87 -1.43 -0.76
N ILE A 22 3.90 -0.83 -1.46
CA ILE A 22 2.48 -0.92 -1.12
C ILE A 22 1.74 -1.65 -2.23
N ASN A 23 1.03 -2.72 -1.89
CA ASN A 23 0.16 -3.45 -2.79
C ASN A 23 -1.30 -3.10 -2.51
N ILE A 24 -2.02 -2.69 -3.54
CA ILE A 24 -3.44 -2.37 -3.50
C ILE A 24 -4.19 -3.36 -4.37
N ASN A 25 -5.13 -4.07 -3.78
CA ASN A 25 -6.03 -4.95 -4.49
C ASN A 25 -7.28 -4.18 -4.94
N LEU A 26 -7.50 -4.05 -6.25
CA LEU A 26 -8.66 -3.37 -6.82
C LEU A 26 -9.74 -4.36 -7.30
N SER A 27 -9.57 -5.67 -7.08
CA SER A 27 -10.60 -6.67 -7.35
C SER A 27 -11.91 -6.33 -6.63
N GLY A 28 -13.00 -6.20 -7.39
CA GLY A 28 -14.33 -5.90 -6.85
C GLY A 28 -14.54 -4.44 -6.43
N ILE A 29 -13.55 -3.57 -6.58
CA ILE A 29 -13.67 -2.13 -6.33
C ILE A 29 -14.43 -1.47 -7.49
N ARG A 30 -15.30 -0.50 -7.16
CA ARG A 30 -16.02 0.31 -8.15
C ARG A 30 -15.08 1.33 -8.80
N GLU A 31 -15.20 1.51 -10.12
CA GLU A 31 -14.32 2.42 -10.89
C GLU A 31 -14.38 3.88 -10.42
N ASN A 32 -15.48 4.31 -9.79
CA ASN A 32 -15.64 5.67 -9.27
C ASN A 32 -14.65 6.03 -8.14
N ILE A 33 -13.92 5.05 -7.60
CA ILE A 33 -12.90 5.25 -6.56
C ILE A 33 -11.54 5.64 -7.16
N PHE A 34 -11.29 5.42 -8.46
CA PHE A 34 -9.96 5.59 -9.04
C PHE A 34 -9.44 7.04 -9.02
N GLU A 35 -10.31 8.02 -9.25
CA GLU A 35 -9.91 9.44 -9.16
C GLU A 35 -9.56 9.83 -7.71
N SER A 36 -10.33 9.35 -6.73
CA SER A 36 -10.04 9.56 -5.31
C SER A 36 -8.73 8.89 -4.89
N LEU A 37 -8.50 7.65 -5.34
CA LEU A 37 -7.27 6.92 -5.06
C LEU A 37 -6.06 7.65 -5.66
N LYS A 38 -6.17 8.09 -6.91
CA LYS A 38 -5.12 8.84 -7.58
C LYS A 38 -4.81 10.16 -6.86
N ALA A 39 -5.83 10.89 -6.41
CA ALA A 39 -5.67 12.12 -5.66
C ALA A 39 -4.98 11.87 -4.30
N LEU A 40 -5.39 10.82 -3.59
CA LEU A 40 -4.83 10.42 -2.31
C LEU A 40 -3.35 10.03 -2.45
N LEU A 41 -3.01 9.13 -3.38
CA LEU A 41 -1.62 8.78 -3.66
C LEU A 41 -0.79 10.02 -4.05
N GLY A 42 -1.38 10.93 -4.82
CA GLY A 42 -0.76 12.19 -5.22
C GLY A 42 -0.54 13.20 -4.07
N ALA A 43 -1.25 13.07 -2.96
CA ALA A 43 -1.07 13.89 -1.76
C ALA A 43 0.07 13.39 -0.85
N HIS A 44 0.38 12.09 -0.91
CA HIS A 44 1.37 11.43 -0.06
C HIS A 44 2.64 11.02 -0.82
N ARG A 45 3.15 11.89 -1.69
CA ARG A 45 4.25 11.53 -2.61
C ARG A 45 5.54 11.15 -1.88
N GLY A 46 6.25 10.16 -2.42
CA GLY A 46 7.54 9.70 -1.92
C GLY A 46 8.26 8.79 -2.93
N ASN A 47 9.07 7.87 -2.43
CA ASN A 47 9.91 6.99 -3.24
C ASN A 47 9.47 5.51 -3.20
N VAL A 48 8.43 5.16 -2.44
CA VAL A 48 7.96 3.78 -2.31
C VAL A 48 6.97 3.46 -3.44
N PRO A 49 7.23 2.41 -4.23
CA PRO A 49 6.36 2.03 -5.34
C PRO A 49 5.01 1.49 -4.85
N VAL A 50 3.96 1.82 -5.61
CA VAL A 50 2.62 1.27 -5.42
C VAL A 50 2.29 0.30 -6.55
N TYR A 51 1.83 -0.90 -6.19
CA TYR A 51 1.41 -1.93 -7.12
C TYR A 51 -0.10 -2.13 -7.05
N LEU A 52 -0.77 -2.11 -8.20
CA LEU A 52 -2.19 -2.36 -8.33
C LEU A 52 -2.43 -3.79 -8.82
N ARG A 53 -3.27 -4.53 -8.10
CA ARG A 53 -3.76 -5.84 -8.52
C ARG A 53 -5.17 -5.70 -9.07
N LEU A 54 -5.39 -6.22 -10.26
CA LEU A 54 -6.66 -6.16 -10.97
C LEU A 54 -7.07 -7.56 -11.42
N ASP A 55 -8.37 -7.82 -11.40
CA ASP A 55 -8.95 -8.94 -12.13
C ASP A 55 -9.27 -8.51 -13.56
N THR A 56 -8.82 -9.31 -14.52
CA THR A 56 -9.24 -9.14 -15.91
C THR A 56 -10.49 -9.97 -16.19
N PRO A 57 -11.27 -9.66 -17.24
CA PRO A 57 -12.37 -10.52 -17.69
C PRO A 57 -11.96 -11.98 -17.98
N ALA A 58 -10.68 -12.21 -18.28
CA ALA A 58 -10.12 -13.54 -18.50
C ALA A 58 -9.74 -14.30 -17.21
N LYS A 59 -10.08 -13.76 -16.02
CA LYS A 59 -9.69 -14.29 -14.69
C LYS A 59 -8.18 -14.40 -14.48
N SER A 60 -7.37 -13.71 -15.27
CA SER A 60 -5.95 -13.57 -14.98
C SER A 60 -5.74 -12.45 -13.97
N ARG A 61 -4.90 -12.71 -12.97
CA ARG A 61 -4.44 -11.69 -12.01
C ARG A 61 -3.32 -10.91 -12.66
N VAL A 62 -3.52 -9.61 -12.83
CA VAL A 62 -2.50 -8.70 -13.35
C VAL A 62 -2.02 -7.81 -12.22
N GLN A 63 -0.69 -7.65 -12.11
CA GLN A 63 -0.06 -6.67 -11.24
C GLN A 63 0.53 -5.57 -12.11
N LEU A 64 0.16 -4.33 -11.82
CA LEU A 64 0.66 -3.13 -12.49
C LEU A 64 1.45 -2.30 -11.48
N VAL A 65 2.61 -1.80 -11.88
CA VAL A 65 3.28 -0.73 -11.13
C VAL A 65 2.72 0.61 -11.60
N VAL A 66 2.39 1.50 -10.67
CA VAL A 66 1.98 2.86 -11.03
C VAL A 66 3.17 3.66 -11.57
N GLY A 67 2.93 4.75 -12.29
CA GLY A 67 4.02 5.65 -12.66
C GLY A 67 4.67 6.29 -11.43
N GLU A 68 5.95 6.65 -11.51
CA GLU A 68 6.72 7.27 -10.40
C GLU A 68 6.03 8.51 -9.80
N GLY A 69 5.18 9.19 -10.58
CA GLY A 69 4.37 10.30 -10.09
C GLY A 69 3.32 9.95 -9.03
N LEU A 70 3.09 8.66 -8.80
CA LEU A 70 2.16 8.09 -7.81
C LEU A 70 2.88 7.18 -6.80
N TYR A 71 4.21 7.27 -6.72
CA TYR A 71 4.95 6.69 -5.60
C TYR A 71 4.69 7.50 -4.34
N VAL A 72 4.77 6.85 -3.19
CA VAL A 72 4.31 7.41 -1.92
C VAL A 72 5.38 7.35 -0.83
N GLU A 73 5.22 8.17 0.19
CA GLU A 73 5.94 8.06 1.46
C GLU A 73 5.03 7.33 2.46
N PRO A 74 5.36 6.10 2.88
CA PRO A 74 4.53 5.38 3.84
C PRO A 74 4.42 6.11 5.17
N SER A 75 3.19 6.25 5.65
CA SER A 75 2.87 6.85 6.95
C SER A 75 1.60 6.24 7.51
N GLU A 76 1.39 6.41 8.83
CA GLU A 76 0.14 6.02 9.48
C GLU A 76 -1.07 6.66 8.80
N GLN A 77 -0.98 7.96 8.51
CA GLN A 77 -2.04 8.72 7.86
C GLN A 77 -2.38 8.16 6.47
N LEU A 78 -1.38 7.89 5.62
CA LEU A 78 -1.61 7.32 4.30
C LEU A 78 -2.33 5.97 4.40
N ILE A 79 -1.90 5.10 5.30
CA ILE A 79 -2.48 3.76 5.47
C ILE A 79 -3.93 3.86 5.93
N GLN A 80 -4.20 4.72 6.91
CA GLN A 80 -5.56 4.94 7.39
C GLN A 80 -6.47 5.49 6.29
N GLU A 81 -6.03 6.49 5.54
CA GLU A 81 -6.82 7.06 4.43
C GLU A 81 -7.06 6.04 3.31
N LEU A 82 -6.09 5.17 3.02
CA LEU A 82 -6.26 4.08 2.06
C LEU A 82 -7.28 3.04 2.53
N ASP A 83 -7.23 2.64 3.80
CA ASP A 83 -8.20 1.70 4.38
C ASP A 83 -9.61 2.30 4.41
N GLU A 84 -9.75 3.59 4.71
CA GLU A 84 -11.03 4.30 4.67
C GLU A 84 -11.60 4.40 3.25
N LEU A 85 -10.74 4.60 2.24
CA LEU A 85 -11.15 4.72 0.84
C LEU A 85 -11.51 3.37 0.20
N LEU A 86 -10.69 2.34 0.45
CA LEU A 86 -10.75 1.06 -0.25
C LEU A 86 -11.54 0.01 0.53
N GLY A 87 -11.67 0.19 1.85
CA GLY A 87 -12.14 -0.84 2.76
C GLY A 87 -11.01 -1.77 3.23
N GLN A 88 -11.30 -2.50 4.29
CA GLN A 88 -10.36 -3.46 4.88
C GLN A 88 -10.02 -4.58 3.89
N GLU A 89 -8.83 -5.18 4.03
CA GLU A 89 -8.31 -6.30 3.22
C GLU A 89 -7.86 -5.96 1.79
N HIS A 90 -7.97 -4.71 1.35
CA HIS A 90 -7.47 -4.27 0.05
C HIS A 90 -6.01 -3.82 0.04
N LEU A 91 -5.39 -3.67 1.22
CA LEU A 91 -4.03 -3.17 1.39
C LEU A 91 -3.08 -4.27 1.89
N SER A 92 -1.89 -4.34 1.31
CA SER A 92 -0.79 -5.19 1.79
C SER A 92 0.53 -4.45 1.73
N LEU A 93 1.28 -4.47 2.83
CA LEU A 93 2.55 -3.77 3.01
C LEU A 93 3.71 -4.76 2.87
N VAL A 94 4.77 -4.36 2.17
CA VAL A 94 6.01 -5.12 2.07
C VAL A 94 7.06 -4.42 2.92
N ILE A 95 7.70 -5.13 3.84
CA ILE A 95 8.82 -4.66 4.68
C ILE A 95 10.12 -5.35 4.31
#